data_AF-A0A838N282-F1
#
_entry.id   AF-A0A838N282-F1
#
_cell.length_a   1.000
_cell.length_b   1.000
_cell.length_c   1.000
_cell.angle_alpha   90.00
_cell.angle_beta   90.00
_cell.angle_gamma   90.00
#
_symmetry.space_group_name_H-M   'P 1'
#
loop_
_entity.id
_entity.type
_entity.pdbx_description
1 polymer ?
#
loop_
_entity_poly.entity_id
_entity_poly.type
_entity_poly.pdbx_seq_one_letter_code
_entity_poly.pdbx_strand_id
1 'polypeptide(L)'
;RIWGAEGTITLFKGEPPTNRLLVDQHQLRVRDTDGIVKGYPAEFINRPPNPQRPWDLGQLASGAQLHIVDYSTAVEGKLNPKPLESGGAPAVHFAIATAMMAQRLESWVLADDGEHSSFNMGLAAISLKRGTAPAGTPADAAAPEGEVEIEESIFAFTRSPEQQVGKVAKGGSSGAKVVLSQPEIGNKGTVTISVGDKSWTRDVAENIGRETPLEGSSFTMRVEGYWSDFRIDNGKPTSVSDQPNNPAVVVTLRGRGVPVAAPADAHGAPDPAQDAGAAGAPQNRLTLFIADDGRITYELVSRKAGRSTGALELNTPLPTGWADWQLTVDRTMPHAEHWMDFNPIASPAAGANLPDGIRVRVQQEGSTIEQWIPAGWQIALPTAPAPIQVAYGWKQEQLPIALELLDFEVQRNEGSDSPAGFKSTVRVTDRDGGSATGQCWMNNPFSYPGVWWRTWSGLTYKMSQASWNPENLGQSTIQILRDPGWLLKWIGSLLICTGIFMLFYLKGFRRPSAGSPTAAASAPPAEKRALAEVAS
;
A
#
# COMPACT_ATOMS: atom_id res chain seq x y z
N ARG A 1 33.19 8.15 7.64
CA ARG A 1 33.54 7.51 6.34
C ARG A 1 32.77 6.19 6.31
N ILE A 2 31.72 6.08 5.50
CA ILE A 2 30.89 4.86 5.47
C ILE A 2 31.69 3.78 4.71
N TRP A 3 32.01 2.67 5.37
CA TRP A 3 32.81 1.60 4.78
C TRP A 3 31.94 0.80 3.82
N GLY A 4 30.97 0.03 4.34
CA GLY A 4 29.87 -0.58 3.57
C GLY A 4 28.55 0.14 3.82
N ALA A 5 27.64 0.09 2.86
CA ALA A 5 26.32 0.71 2.93
C ALA A 5 25.28 -0.20 2.27
N GLU A 6 24.16 -0.41 2.95
CA GLU A 6 23.01 -1.11 2.41
C GLU A 6 21.75 -0.42 2.94
N GLY A 7 20.79 -0.15 2.05
CA GLY A 7 19.57 0.54 2.41
C GLY A 7 18.79 1.00 1.18
N THR A 8 17.77 1.82 1.41
CA THR A 8 16.89 2.35 0.36
C THR A 8 16.86 3.87 0.35
N ILE A 9 16.62 4.44 -0.82
CA ILE A 9 16.31 5.86 -1.03
C ILE A 9 15.02 5.95 -1.83
N THR A 10 14.03 6.63 -1.28
CA THR A 10 12.81 7.01 -2.01
C THR A 10 13.06 8.34 -2.72
N LEU A 11 12.78 8.37 -4.02
CA LEU A 11 12.98 9.51 -4.89
C LEU A 11 11.65 9.93 -5.51
N PHE A 12 11.50 11.23 -5.72
CA PHE A 12 10.34 11.82 -6.39
C PHE A 12 10.79 12.62 -7.61
N LYS A 13 10.07 12.48 -8.72
CA LYS A 13 10.37 13.18 -9.97
C LYS A 13 10.17 14.68 -9.77
N GLY A 14 11.20 15.46 -10.09
CA GLY A 14 11.21 16.92 -9.92
C GLY A 14 11.72 17.41 -8.55
N GLU A 15 12.00 16.50 -7.61
CA GLU A 15 12.68 16.86 -6.35
C GLU A 15 14.21 16.95 -6.53
N PRO A 16 14.89 17.76 -5.71
CA PRO A 16 16.34 17.89 -5.76
C PRO A 16 17.04 16.56 -5.37
N PRO A 17 18.30 16.36 -5.80
CA PRO A 17 19.07 15.18 -5.45
C PRO A 17 19.16 14.97 -3.93
N THR A 18 18.96 13.72 -3.48
CA THR A 18 19.07 13.35 -2.07
C THR A 18 20.18 12.34 -1.85
N ASN A 19 20.87 12.45 -0.71
CA ASN A 19 21.92 11.53 -0.28
C ASN A 19 21.57 10.80 1.02
N ARG A 20 20.31 10.84 1.44
CA ARG A 20 19.85 10.21 2.69
C ARG A 20 19.46 8.76 2.43
N LEU A 21 20.32 7.84 2.85
CA LEU A 21 20.08 6.40 2.81
C LEU A 21 19.33 5.97 4.07
N LEU A 22 18.16 5.36 3.91
CA LEU A 22 17.47 4.68 4.98
C LEU A 22 18.04 3.27 5.11
N VAL A 23 18.66 2.98 6.26
CA VAL A 23 19.31 1.71 6.55
C VAL A 23 18.34 0.84 7.35
N ASP A 24 18.40 -0.47 7.11
CA ASP A 24 17.64 -1.51 7.84
C ASP A 24 18.20 -1.72 9.26
N GLN A 25 18.22 -0.64 10.03
CA GLN A 25 18.64 -0.58 11.42
C GLN A 25 17.78 0.45 12.15
N HIS A 26 17.17 0.08 13.28
CA HIS A 26 16.45 0.99 14.16
C HIS A 26 17.40 1.83 15.01
N GLN A 27 17.02 3.10 15.17
CA GLN A 27 17.73 4.10 15.94
C GLN A 27 16.76 4.95 16.75
N LEU A 28 17.10 5.19 18.01
CA LEU A 28 16.49 6.23 18.81
C LEU A 28 17.28 7.53 18.63
N ARG A 29 16.64 8.56 18.07
CA ARG A 29 17.20 9.91 17.93
C ARG A 29 16.66 10.79 19.04
N VAL A 30 17.55 11.50 19.72
CA VAL A 30 17.23 12.36 20.86
C VAL A 30 17.84 13.73 20.62
N ARG A 31 17.03 14.77 20.72
CA ARG A 31 17.47 16.17 20.72
C ARG A 31 17.11 16.79 22.05
N ASP A 32 18.13 17.24 22.75
CA ASP A 32 18.03 17.84 24.08
C ASP A 32 18.36 19.35 24.03
N THR A 33 18.58 19.98 25.18
CA THR A 33 18.90 21.40 25.35
C THR A 33 20.16 21.87 24.62
N ASP A 34 21.09 20.97 24.29
CA ASP A 34 22.29 21.27 23.48
C ASP A 34 21.95 21.48 21.99
N GLY A 35 20.73 21.15 21.56
CA GLY A 35 20.27 21.24 20.18
C GLY A 35 20.85 20.16 19.25
N ILE A 36 21.75 19.30 19.76
CA ILE A 36 22.41 18.24 19.00
C ILE A 36 21.49 17.01 18.96
N VAL A 37 21.28 16.45 17.76
CA VAL A 37 20.57 15.18 17.62
C VAL A 37 21.55 14.03 17.84
N LYS A 38 21.45 13.38 19.00
CA LYS A 38 22.20 12.16 19.34
C LYS A 38 21.42 10.93 18.87
N GLY A 39 22.12 9.97 18.28
CA GLY A 39 21.51 8.74 17.79
C GLY A 39 22.02 7.52 18.55
N TYR A 40 21.10 6.76 19.15
CA TYR A 40 21.36 5.55 19.91
C TYR A 40 20.87 4.32 19.11
N PRO A 41 21.71 3.32 18.85
CA PRO A 41 21.26 2.06 18.25
C PRO A 41 20.16 1.42 19.10
N ALA A 42 19.08 0.98 18.46
CA ALA A 42 17.90 0.44 19.14
C ALA A 42 17.45 -0.88 18.48
N GLU A 43 18.38 -1.83 18.42
CA GLU A 43 18.25 -3.16 17.82
C GLU A 43 18.14 -4.24 18.90
N PHE A 44 17.03 -4.98 18.92
CA PHE A 44 16.66 -5.88 20.02
C PHE A 44 16.49 -7.33 19.60
N ILE A 45 17.44 -7.87 18.82
CA ILE A 45 17.33 -9.23 18.23
C ILE A 45 17.25 -10.34 19.29
N ASN A 46 18.17 -10.36 20.26
CA ASN A 46 18.31 -11.48 21.19
C ASN A 46 17.90 -11.15 22.64
N ARG A 47 17.86 -9.87 22.99
CA ARG A 47 17.71 -9.39 24.38
C ARG A 47 16.97 -8.05 24.39
N PRO A 48 15.64 -8.05 24.21
CA PRO A 48 14.86 -6.82 24.31
C PRO A 48 14.92 -6.25 25.74
N PRO A 49 14.86 -4.92 25.90
CA PRO A 49 14.73 -4.27 27.19
C PRO A 49 13.41 -4.68 27.86
N ASN A 50 13.42 -4.73 29.18
CA ASN A 50 12.22 -4.93 29.99
C ASN A 50 12.36 -4.15 31.31
N PRO A 51 11.27 -3.99 32.10
CA PRO A 51 11.31 -3.18 33.31
C PRO A 51 12.35 -3.63 34.34
N GLN A 52 12.73 -4.91 34.36
CA GLN A 52 13.76 -5.46 35.25
C GLN A 52 15.19 -5.27 34.71
N ARG A 53 15.35 -5.16 33.39
CA ARG A 53 16.62 -4.97 32.69
C ARG A 53 16.49 -3.85 31.66
N PRO A 54 16.45 -2.58 32.10
CA PRO A 54 16.41 -1.46 31.19
C PRO A 54 17.74 -1.34 30.43
N TRP A 55 17.67 -0.85 29.20
CA TRP A 55 18.82 -0.49 28.40
C TRP A 55 19.21 0.95 28.72
N ASP A 56 20.36 1.13 29.38
CA ASP A 56 20.87 2.45 29.75
C ASP A 56 21.54 3.13 28.55
N LEU A 57 21.10 4.35 28.24
CA LEU A 57 21.64 5.19 27.17
C LEU A 57 22.49 6.35 27.70
N GLY A 58 22.62 6.46 29.02
CA GLY A 58 23.44 7.46 29.68
C GLY A 58 22.73 8.78 29.97
N GLN A 59 23.53 9.76 30.40
CA GLN A 59 23.07 11.09 30.76
C GLN A 59 23.01 12.02 29.54
N LEU A 60 21.92 12.77 29.43
CA LEU A 60 21.70 13.78 28.39
C LEU A 60 22.25 15.15 28.83
N ALA A 61 22.22 16.14 27.94
CA ALA A 61 22.82 17.47 28.19
C ALA A 61 22.08 18.28 29.25
N SER A 62 20.77 18.06 29.40
CA SER A 62 19.92 18.57 30.48
C SER A 62 20.21 17.94 31.85
N GLY A 63 21.09 16.94 31.91
CA GLY A 63 21.36 16.16 33.11
C GLY A 63 20.39 14.99 33.33
N ALA A 64 19.38 14.84 32.47
CA ALA A 64 18.42 13.74 32.53
C ALA A 64 19.06 12.40 32.17
N GLN A 65 18.72 11.32 32.90
CA GLN A 65 19.13 9.96 32.58
C GLN A 65 18.13 9.31 31.62
N LEU A 66 18.62 8.73 30.53
CA LEU A 66 17.79 8.12 29.49
C LEU A 66 17.93 6.60 29.48
N HIS A 67 16.79 5.90 29.48
CA HIS A 67 16.72 4.45 29.33
C HIS A 67 15.67 4.02 28.32
N ILE A 68 15.87 2.87 27.70
CA ILE A 68 14.79 2.10 27.04
C ILE A 68 14.39 0.98 28.01
N VAL A 69 13.14 0.98 28.44
CA VAL A 69 12.66 0.10 29.52
C VAL A 69 11.73 -1.00 29.03
N ASP A 70 11.27 -0.92 27.77
CA ASP A 70 10.43 -1.95 27.16
C ASP A 70 10.49 -1.87 25.63
N TYR A 71 10.10 -2.95 24.96
CA TYR A 71 9.99 -3.05 23.50
C TYR A 71 8.75 -3.87 23.14
N SER A 72 8.01 -3.43 22.13
CA SER A 72 6.87 -4.14 21.57
C SER A 72 6.96 -4.17 20.05
N THR A 73 6.66 -5.33 19.45
CA THR A 73 6.59 -5.48 17.99
C THR A 73 5.33 -4.85 17.39
N ALA A 74 4.37 -4.43 18.22
CA ALA A 74 3.16 -3.76 17.79
C ALA A 74 2.73 -2.72 18.82
N VAL A 75 2.60 -1.47 18.40
CA VAL A 75 2.11 -0.34 19.20
C VAL A 75 0.95 0.31 18.48
N GLU A 76 -0.19 0.40 19.16
CA GLU A 76 -1.36 1.12 18.68
C GLU A 76 -1.38 2.53 19.24
N GLY A 77 -1.71 3.49 18.38
CA GLY A 77 -2.01 4.86 18.78
C GLY A 77 -3.51 5.06 18.87
N LYS A 78 -4.01 5.43 20.04
CA LYS A 78 -5.39 5.89 20.23
C LYS A 78 -5.40 7.41 20.34
N LEU A 79 -6.17 8.06 19.48
CA LEU A 79 -6.36 9.50 19.54
C LEU A 79 -7.00 9.89 20.89
N ASN A 80 -6.32 10.76 21.63
CA ASN A 80 -6.77 11.28 22.91
C ASN A 80 -6.39 12.76 23.01
N PRO A 81 -7.19 13.66 22.41
CA PRO A 81 -6.89 15.09 22.35
C PRO A 81 -6.76 15.71 23.73
N LYS A 82 -5.86 16.69 23.86
CA LYS A 82 -5.68 17.43 25.11
C LYS A 82 -6.33 18.82 25.00
N PRO A 83 -7.02 19.29 26.06
CA PRO A 83 -7.65 20.60 26.03
C PRO A 83 -6.61 21.73 26.02
N LEU A 84 -6.89 22.78 25.26
CA LEU A 84 -6.12 24.02 25.22
C LEU A 84 -6.94 25.19 25.78
N GLU A 85 -6.27 26.18 26.36
CA GLU A 85 -6.93 27.41 26.84
C GLU A 85 -7.44 28.29 25.69
N SER A 86 -6.71 28.31 24.57
CA SER A 86 -7.09 29.03 23.34
C SER A 86 -6.39 28.42 22.12
N GLY A 87 -6.94 28.64 20.94
CA GLY A 87 -6.43 28.03 19.70
C GLY A 87 -6.80 26.55 19.56
N GLY A 88 -6.13 25.84 18.66
CA GLY A 88 -6.44 24.43 18.39
C GLY A 88 -7.76 24.19 17.65
N ALA A 89 -8.09 22.91 17.51
CA ALA A 89 -9.26 22.42 16.80
C ALA A 89 -10.37 22.03 17.79
N PRO A 90 -11.65 22.27 17.46
CA PRO A 90 -12.76 21.65 18.17
C PRO A 90 -12.72 20.11 18.03
N ALA A 91 -12.85 19.38 19.13
CA ALA A 91 -12.89 17.93 19.15
C ALA A 91 -14.21 17.40 19.71
N VAL A 92 -14.68 16.29 19.16
CA VAL A 92 -15.89 15.59 19.60
C VAL A 92 -15.56 14.13 19.86
N HIS A 93 -15.94 13.64 21.05
CA HIS A 93 -15.92 12.22 21.35
C HIS A 93 -17.30 11.66 21.05
N PHE A 94 -17.34 10.51 20.39
CA PHE A 94 -18.58 9.78 20.16
C PHE A 94 -18.41 8.31 20.52
N ALA A 95 -19.53 7.69 20.88
CA ALA A 95 -19.69 6.25 20.92
C ALA A 95 -20.75 5.84 19.90
N ILE A 96 -20.49 4.78 19.15
CA ILE A 96 -21.46 4.17 18.24
C ILE A 96 -21.60 2.69 18.60
N ALA A 97 -22.84 2.22 18.76
CA ALA A 97 -23.11 0.86 19.22
C ALA A 97 -24.26 0.19 18.48
N THR A 98 -24.22 -1.15 18.41
CA THR A 98 -25.33 -2.00 17.92
C THR A 98 -26.07 -2.59 19.11
N ALA A 99 -27.39 -2.65 19.03
CA ALA A 99 -28.20 -3.31 20.05
C ALA A 99 -28.20 -4.83 19.87
N MET A 100 -28.18 -5.31 18.61
CA MET A 100 -28.28 -6.74 18.30
C MET A 100 -26.95 -7.48 18.45
N MET A 101 -25.83 -6.88 18.04
CA MET A 101 -24.52 -7.54 18.02
C MET A 101 -23.64 -7.16 19.22
N ALA A 102 -24.14 -6.32 20.12
CA ALA A 102 -23.43 -5.79 21.29
C ALA A 102 -22.03 -5.20 20.96
N GLN A 103 -21.86 -4.72 19.72
CA GLN A 103 -20.64 -4.05 19.30
C GLN A 103 -20.69 -2.59 19.76
N ARG A 104 -19.57 -2.08 20.28
CA ARG A 104 -19.41 -0.69 20.68
C ARG A 104 -18.05 -0.19 20.21
N LEU A 105 -18.07 0.90 19.47
CA LEU A 105 -16.87 1.63 19.03
C LEU A 105 -16.94 3.03 19.62
N GLU A 106 -15.79 3.59 19.95
CA GLU A 106 -15.67 4.96 20.46
C GLU A 106 -14.39 5.59 19.90
N SER A 107 -14.46 6.88 19.59
CA SER A 107 -13.32 7.63 19.09
C SER A 107 -13.51 9.12 19.32
N TRP A 108 -12.40 9.84 19.34
CA TRP A 108 -12.36 11.27 19.09
C TRP A 108 -12.31 11.55 17.59
N VAL A 109 -12.84 12.70 17.18
CA VAL A 109 -12.62 13.33 15.88
C VAL A 109 -12.37 14.84 16.09
N LEU A 110 -11.49 15.45 15.30
CA LEU A 110 -11.13 16.87 15.40
C LEU A 110 -11.54 17.60 14.11
N ALA A 111 -12.23 18.72 14.26
CA ALA A 111 -12.53 19.58 13.13
C ALA A 111 -11.23 20.15 12.55
N ASP A 112 -11.16 20.27 11.23
CA ASP A 112 -10.03 20.90 10.52
C ASP A 112 -8.69 20.14 10.64
N ASP A 113 -8.68 18.92 11.20
CA ASP A 113 -7.52 18.04 11.20
C ASP A 113 -7.56 17.11 9.98
N GLY A 114 -6.53 17.17 9.13
CA GLY A 114 -6.49 16.41 7.88
C GLY A 114 -6.50 14.89 8.07
N GLU A 115 -5.97 14.40 9.20
CA GLU A 115 -5.85 12.96 9.48
C GLU A 115 -6.92 12.45 10.45
N HIS A 116 -7.45 13.34 11.31
CA HIS A 116 -8.33 12.99 12.42
C HIS A 116 -9.73 13.63 12.35
N SER A 117 -10.08 14.24 11.21
CA SER A 117 -11.45 14.77 10.98
C SER A 117 -12.48 13.70 10.61
N SER A 118 -12.07 12.46 10.37
CA SER A 118 -12.99 11.37 10.03
C SER A 118 -12.63 10.04 10.70
N PHE A 119 -13.65 9.28 11.03
CA PHE A 119 -13.60 7.91 11.50
C PHE A 119 -14.29 7.01 10.47
N ASN A 120 -13.54 6.09 9.89
CA ASN A 120 -14.01 5.21 8.83
C ASN A 120 -14.31 3.81 9.37
N MET A 121 -15.51 3.31 9.08
CA MET A 121 -16.02 1.99 9.46
C MET A 121 -16.12 1.05 8.25
N GLY A 122 -15.35 1.31 7.19
CA GLY A 122 -15.41 0.60 5.91
C GLY A 122 -16.59 1.05 5.04
N LEU A 123 -17.81 0.60 5.36
CA LEU A 123 -19.02 0.91 4.58
C LEU A 123 -19.73 2.19 5.02
N ALA A 124 -19.27 2.80 6.11
CA ALA A 124 -19.79 4.06 6.62
C ALA A 124 -18.66 4.93 7.17
N ALA A 125 -18.86 6.25 7.18
CA ALA A 125 -17.90 7.20 7.72
C ALA A 125 -18.58 8.25 8.59
N ILE A 126 -17.93 8.62 9.69
CA ILE A 126 -18.33 9.72 10.58
C ILE A 126 -17.27 10.80 10.44
N SER A 127 -17.65 12.05 10.22
CA SER A 127 -16.71 13.16 10.09
C SER A 127 -17.14 14.36 10.91
N LEU A 128 -16.18 15.22 11.28
CA LEU A 128 -16.42 16.45 12.02
C LEU A 128 -15.93 17.65 11.19
N LYS A 129 -16.78 18.68 11.10
CA LYS A 129 -16.49 19.96 10.45
C LYS A 129 -16.85 21.12 11.36
N ARG A 130 -16.25 22.28 11.13
CA ARG A 130 -16.67 23.53 11.76
C ARG A 130 -17.94 24.08 11.09
N GLY A 131 -18.78 24.74 11.89
CA GLY A 131 -19.95 25.48 11.42
C GLY A 131 -21.26 24.77 11.74
N THR A 132 -22.25 24.94 10.86
CA THR A 132 -23.59 24.36 11.02
C THR A 132 -23.99 23.59 9.77
N ALA A 133 -24.74 22.50 9.95
CA ALA A 133 -25.25 21.71 8.84
C ALA A 133 -26.07 22.57 7.85
N PRO A 134 -25.94 22.35 6.53
CA PRO A 134 -26.77 23.04 5.55
C PRO A 134 -28.25 22.76 5.80
N ALA A 135 -29.11 23.78 5.67
CA ALA A 135 -30.55 23.59 5.71
C ALA A 135 -30.97 22.66 4.55
N GLY A 136 -31.52 21.49 4.86
CA GLY A 136 -31.89 20.49 3.86
C GLY A 136 -33.22 20.83 3.19
N THR A 137 -33.20 21.02 1.87
CA THR A 137 -34.40 20.89 1.03
C THR A 137 -34.63 19.39 0.75
N PRO A 138 -35.82 18.82 1.00
CA PRO A 138 -36.11 17.42 0.67
C PRO A 138 -36.57 17.28 -0.80
N ALA A 139 -35.73 16.68 -1.66
CA ALA A 139 -36.06 16.05 -2.96
C ALA A 139 -34.77 15.35 -3.46
N ASP A 140 -34.73 14.15 -4.04
CA ASP A 140 -35.73 13.41 -4.82
C ASP A 140 -35.76 11.93 -4.42
N ALA A 141 -36.97 11.36 -4.49
CA ALA A 141 -37.19 9.92 -4.48
C ALA A 141 -36.65 9.31 -5.80
N ALA A 142 -36.06 8.12 -5.68
CA ALA A 142 -35.62 7.31 -6.81
C ALA A 142 -36.75 7.08 -7.84
N ALA A 143 -36.46 7.26 -9.13
CA ALA A 143 -37.37 6.96 -10.23
C ALA A 143 -37.36 5.45 -10.58
N PRO A 144 -38.51 4.84 -10.95
CA PRO A 144 -38.61 3.43 -11.35
C PRO A 144 -38.68 3.22 -12.87
N GLU A 145 -38.26 2.01 -13.29
CA GLU A 145 -38.62 1.22 -14.49
C GLU A 145 -39.46 1.89 -15.60
N GLY A 146 -38.78 2.59 -16.53
CA GLY A 146 -39.38 3.12 -17.77
C GLY A 146 -38.33 3.22 -18.89
N GLU A 147 -38.75 3.54 -20.11
CA GLU A 147 -37.81 3.83 -21.21
C GLU A 147 -36.84 4.94 -20.79
N VAL A 148 -35.56 4.62 -20.75
CA VAL A 148 -34.47 5.56 -20.47
C VAL A 148 -33.66 5.79 -21.73
N GLU A 149 -32.93 6.90 -21.74
CA GLU A 149 -31.93 7.15 -22.76
C GLU A 149 -30.72 6.25 -22.51
N ILE A 150 -30.44 5.38 -23.47
CA ILE A 150 -29.36 4.39 -23.45
C ILE A 150 -28.24 4.87 -24.37
N GLU A 151 -27.01 4.80 -23.86
CA GLU A 151 -25.78 4.93 -24.63
C GLU A 151 -24.83 3.81 -24.22
N GLU A 152 -24.50 2.93 -25.17
CA GLU A 152 -23.67 1.74 -24.94
C GLU A 152 -22.67 1.57 -26.09
N SER A 153 -21.42 1.28 -25.74
CA SER A 153 -20.36 0.96 -26.70
C SER A 153 -20.01 -0.52 -26.61
N ILE A 154 -20.01 -1.23 -27.74
CA ILE A 154 -19.77 -2.66 -27.83
C ILE A 154 -18.54 -2.92 -28.69
N PHE A 155 -17.54 -3.56 -28.11
CA PHE A 155 -16.37 -4.10 -28.81
C PHE A 155 -16.65 -5.50 -29.32
N ALA A 156 -16.44 -5.71 -30.62
CA ALA A 156 -16.60 -7.00 -31.28
C ALA A 156 -15.30 -7.43 -31.97
N PHE A 157 -15.00 -8.73 -31.88
CA PHE A 157 -13.75 -9.33 -32.35
C PHE A 157 -14.07 -10.47 -33.33
N THR A 158 -13.31 -10.60 -34.44
CA THR A 158 -13.55 -11.71 -35.38
C THR A 158 -13.06 -13.05 -34.85
N ARG A 159 -12.01 -13.07 -34.01
CA ARG A 159 -11.46 -14.30 -33.41
C ARG A 159 -12.31 -14.85 -32.27
N SER A 160 -13.12 -14.00 -31.65
CA SER A 160 -14.01 -14.36 -30.54
C SER A 160 -15.37 -13.68 -30.72
N PRO A 161 -16.17 -14.06 -31.74
CA PRO A 161 -17.43 -13.38 -32.07
C PRO A 161 -18.51 -13.53 -30.98
N GLU A 162 -18.34 -14.50 -30.09
CA GLU A 162 -19.22 -14.72 -28.93
C GLU A 162 -18.76 -13.95 -27.67
N GLN A 163 -17.56 -13.36 -27.66
CA GLN A 163 -16.96 -12.64 -26.52
C GLN A 163 -16.88 -11.13 -26.79
N GLN A 164 -18.03 -10.51 -27.08
CA GLN A 164 -18.11 -9.05 -27.17
C GLN A 164 -18.03 -8.40 -25.79
N VAL A 165 -17.46 -7.19 -25.71
CA VAL A 165 -17.35 -6.43 -24.46
C VAL A 165 -18.19 -5.17 -24.56
N GLY A 166 -19.21 -5.04 -23.72
CA GLY A 166 -20.09 -3.88 -23.64
C GLY A 166 -19.68 -2.91 -22.54
N LYS A 167 -19.72 -1.61 -22.83
CA LYS A 167 -19.56 -0.54 -21.84
C LYS A 167 -20.74 0.41 -21.91
N VAL A 168 -21.52 0.44 -20.84
CA VAL A 168 -22.67 1.36 -20.68
C VAL A 168 -22.15 2.73 -20.27
N ALA A 169 -22.44 3.74 -21.08
CA ALA A 169 -22.20 5.15 -20.73
C ALA A 169 -23.43 5.80 -20.09
N LYS A 170 -24.65 5.38 -20.45
CA LYS A 170 -25.92 5.93 -19.94
C LYS A 170 -27.05 4.90 -20.01
N GLY A 171 -27.99 4.94 -19.07
CA GLY A 171 -29.28 4.24 -19.12
C GLY A 171 -29.27 2.72 -18.84
N GLY A 172 -28.24 1.99 -19.26
CA GLY A 172 -28.15 0.53 -19.11
C GLY A 172 -27.73 -0.14 -20.43
N SER A 173 -27.71 -1.48 -20.48
CA SER A 173 -27.38 -2.20 -21.72
C SER A 173 -28.58 -2.22 -22.67
N SER A 174 -28.30 -2.07 -23.97
CA SER A 174 -29.29 -2.19 -25.05
C SER A 174 -29.65 -3.65 -25.36
N GLY A 175 -28.88 -4.62 -24.85
CA GLY A 175 -29.01 -6.04 -25.21
C GLY A 175 -28.55 -6.36 -26.63
N ALA A 176 -27.83 -5.46 -27.30
CA ALA A 176 -27.39 -5.65 -28.67
C ALA A 176 -26.25 -6.68 -28.80
N LYS A 177 -26.29 -7.50 -29.84
CA LYS A 177 -25.18 -8.37 -30.28
C LYS A 177 -24.53 -7.78 -31.52
N VAL A 178 -23.22 -7.58 -31.49
CA VAL A 178 -22.42 -7.00 -32.58
C VAL A 178 -21.44 -8.05 -33.07
N VAL A 179 -21.55 -8.42 -34.35
CA VAL A 179 -20.69 -9.42 -35.00
C VAL A 179 -19.94 -8.77 -36.16
N LEU A 180 -18.61 -8.82 -36.12
CA LEU A 180 -17.74 -8.36 -37.21
C LEU A 180 -17.43 -9.55 -38.14
N SER A 181 -17.65 -9.39 -39.45
CA SER A 181 -17.23 -10.38 -40.44
C SER A 181 -15.71 -10.35 -40.63
N GLN A 182 -15.07 -11.50 -40.86
CA GLN A 182 -13.63 -11.56 -41.16
C GLN A 182 -13.30 -10.72 -42.41
N PRO A 183 -12.48 -9.66 -42.30
CA PRO A 183 -12.10 -8.81 -43.42
C PRO A 183 -10.95 -9.39 -44.26
N GLU A 184 -10.90 -8.99 -45.53
CA GLU A 184 -9.79 -9.23 -46.44
C GLU A 184 -8.79 -8.05 -46.43
N ILE A 185 -7.56 -8.27 -46.91
CA ILE A 185 -6.54 -7.23 -46.99
C ILE A 185 -7.05 -6.04 -47.81
N GLY A 186 -7.07 -4.85 -47.21
CA GLY A 186 -7.56 -3.61 -47.84
C GLY A 186 -9.04 -3.31 -47.64
N ASN A 187 -9.80 -4.21 -47.01
CA ASN A 187 -11.20 -4.00 -46.61
C ASN A 187 -11.33 -4.05 -45.07
N LYS A 188 -12.31 -3.35 -44.50
CA LYS A 188 -12.66 -3.36 -43.05
C LYS A 188 -13.81 -4.31 -42.70
N GLY A 189 -14.42 -4.94 -43.71
CA GLY A 189 -15.51 -5.89 -43.55
C GLY A 189 -16.85 -5.24 -43.21
N THR A 190 -17.79 -6.06 -42.78
CA THR A 190 -19.14 -5.64 -42.39
C THR A 190 -19.40 -5.96 -40.93
N VAL A 191 -20.20 -5.11 -40.28
CA VAL A 191 -20.68 -5.30 -38.92
C VAL A 191 -22.18 -5.61 -38.95
N THR A 192 -22.58 -6.66 -38.24
CA THR A 192 -23.98 -7.04 -38.06
C THR A 192 -24.39 -6.76 -36.62
N ILE A 193 -25.36 -5.86 -36.44
CA ILE A 193 -25.92 -5.48 -35.13
C ILE A 193 -27.28 -6.17 -35.01
N SER A 194 -27.52 -6.88 -33.91
CA SER A 194 -28.79 -7.53 -33.61
C SER A 194 -29.35 -7.00 -32.30
N VAL A 195 -30.59 -6.52 -32.29
CA VAL A 195 -31.30 -6.03 -31.09
C VAL A 195 -32.67 -6.69 -31.07
N GLY A 196 -32.92 -7.54 -30.06
CA GLY A 196 -34.09 -8.42 -30.05
C GLY A 196 -34.11 -9.33 -31.29
N ASP A 197 -35.23 -9.36 -32.01
CA ASP A 197 -35.42 -10.19 -33.21
C ASP A 197 -34.98 -9.51 -34.53
N LYS A 198 -34.43 -8.29 -34.45
CA LYS A 198 -34.03 -7.51 -35.63
C LYS A 198 -32.52 -7.48 -35.78
N SER A 199 -32.04 -7.56 -37.02
CA SER A 199 -30.62 -7.44 -37.34
C SER A 199 -30.37 -6.51 -38.53
N TRP A 200 -29.25 -5.80 -38.49
CA TRP A 200 -28.81 -4.88 -39.52
C TRP A 200 -27.34 -5.10 -39.83
N THR A 201 -27.00 -5.25 -41.11
CA THR A 201 -25.62 -5.32 -41.58
C THR A 201 -25.21 -3.98 -42.20
N ARG A 202 -24.01 -3.51 -41.87
CA ARG A 202 -23.43 -2.25 -42.35
C ARG A 202 -21.97 -2.45 -42.73
N ASP A 203 -21.52 -1.78 -43.78
CA ASP A 203 -20.10 -1.72 -44.12
C ASP A 203 -19.35 -0.88 -43.07
N VAL A 204 -18.22 -1.40 -42.57
CA VAL A 204 -17.46 -0.74 -41.51
C VAL A 204 -16.80 0.54 -42.03
N ALA A 205 -16.24 0.54 -43.25
CA ALA A 205 -15.53 1.69 -43.80
C ALA A 205 -16.49 2.86 -44.07
N GLU A 206 -17.71 2.59 -44.54
CA GLU A 206 -18.71 3.62 -44.83
C GLU A 206 -19.36 4.24 -43.58
N ASN A 207 -19.30 3.56 -42.43
CA ASN A 207 -19.99 3.96 -41.19
C ASN A 207 -19.04 4.40 -40.05
N ILE A 208 -17.72 4.40 -40.27
CA ILE A 208 -16.76 4.97 -39.31
C ILE A 208 -17.03 6.46 -39.11
N GLY A 209 -17.21 6.86 -37.85
CA GLY A 209 -17.46 8.23 -37.43
C GLY A 209 -18.83 8.78 -37.84
N ARG A 210 -19.68 8.01 -38.53
CA ARG A 210 -20.99 8.43 -39.01
C ARG A 210 -22.09 7.80 -38.17
N GLU A 211 -23.02 8.62 -37.71
CA GLU A 211 -24.23 8.14 -37.04
C GLU A 211 -25.27 7.73 -38.08
N THR A 212 -25.74 6.48 -38.02
CA THR A 212 -26.74 5.93 -38.94
C THR A 212 -27.90 5.28 -38.18
N PRO A 213 -29.15 5.51 -38.61
CA PRO A 213 -30.31 4.92 -37.95
C PRO A 213 -30.39 3.41 -38.19
N LEU A 214 -30.74 2.66 -37.14
CA LEU A 214 -31.12 1.25 -37.24
C LEU A 214 -32.63 1.20 -37.54
N GLU A 215 -32.96 1.17 -38.83
CA GLU A 215 -34.33 1.28 -39.34
C GLU A 215 -35.29 0.30 -38.64
N GLY A 216 -36.39 0.83 -38.09
CA GLY A 216 -37.36 0.06 -37.33
C GLY A 216 -36.98 -0.17 -35.86
N SER A 217 -35.96 0.51 -35.34
CA SER A 217 -35.65 0.59 -33.91
C SER A 217 -35.60 2.06 -33.44
N SER A 218 -35.53 2.27 -32.13
CA SER A 218 -35.29 3.57 -31.49
C SER A 218 -33.79 3.94 -31.39
N PHE A 219 -32.90 3.12 -31.96
CA PHE A 219 -31.46 3.27 -31.84
C PHE A 219 -30.82 3.80 -33.13
N THR A 220 -29.81 4.65 -32.97
CA THR A 220 -28.78 4.95 -33.96
C THR A 220 -27.53 4.15 -33.62
N MET A 221 -26.72 3.87 -34.64
CA MET A 221 -25.39 3.28 -34.48
C MET A 221 -24.30 4.20 -35.01
N ARG A 222 -23.11 4.12 -34.42
CA ARG A 222 -21.89 4.74 -34.95
C ARG A 222 -20.73 3.76 -34.78
N VAL A 223 -19.95 3.55 -35.85
CA VAL A 223 -18.66 2.84 -35.69
C VAL A 223 -17.63 3.85 -35.18
N GLU A 224 -17.16 3.68 -33.95
CA GLU A 224 -16.18 4.59 -33.35
C GLU A 224 -14.76 4.33 -33.87
N GLY A 225 -14.44 3.07 -34.18
CA GLY A 225 -13.10 2.66 -34.55
C GLY A 225 -13.02 1.24 -35.08
N TYR A 226 -12.00 1.00 -35.89
CA TYR A 226 -11.65 -0.30 -36.44
C TYR A 226 -10.13 -0.50 -36.34
N TRP A 227 -9.72 -1.71 -35.97
CA TRP A 227 -8.32 -2.12 -35.89
C TRP A 227 -8.16 -3.45 -36.64
N SER A 228 -7.27 -3.52 -37.62
CA SER A 228 -7.00 -4.73 -38.42
C SER A 228 -6.23 -5.80 -37.63
N ASP A 229 -5.32 -5.36 -36.76
CA ASP A 229 -4.52 -6.23 -35.91
C ASP A 229 -4.54 -5.68 -34.47
N PHE A 230 -5.70 -5.82 -33.84
CA PHE A 230 -6.04 -5.22 -32.56
C PHE A 230 -5.08 -5.63 -31.44
N ARG A 231 -4.55 -4.63 -30.75
CA ARG A 231 -3.88 -4.74 -29.45
C ARG A 231 -4.24 -3.57 -28.55
N ILE A 232 -4.11 -3.77 -27.25
CA ILE A 232 -4.13 -2.68 -26.27
C ILE A 232 -2.69 -2.28 -25.97
N ASP A 233 -2.36 -1.02 -26.24
CA ASP A 233 -1.08 -0.39 -25.87
C ASP A 233 -1.37 0.80 -24.95
N ASN A 234 -0.79 0.80 -23.75
CA ASN A 234 -1.01 1.83 -22.72
C ASN A 234 -2.50 2.15 -22.47
N GLY A 235 -3.33 1.12 -22.39
CA GLY A 235 -4.77 1.25 -22.15
C GLY A 235 -5.57 1.77 -23.35
N LYS A 236 -4.94 1.92 -24.53
CA LYS A 236 -5.60 2.38 -25.75
C LYS A 236 -5.56 1.32 -26.84
N PRO A 237 -6.64 1.15 -27.62
CA PRO A 237 -6.66 0.22 -28.74
C PRO A 237 -5.82 0.74 -29.92
N THR A 238 -4.99 -0.12 -30.49
CA THR A 238 -4.10 0.15 -31.63
C THR A 238 -4.08 -1.01 -32.62
N SER A 239 -3.52 -0.78 -33.81
CA SER A 239 -3.22 -1.84 -34.80
C SER A 239 -1.72 -2.01 -34.94
N VAL A 240 -1.25 -3.26 -34.81
CA VAL A 240 0.17 -3.60 -35.00
C VAL A 240 0.56 -3.60 -36.48
N SER A 241 -0.39 -3.96 -37.33
CA SER A 241 -0.21 -4.04 -38.77
C SER A 241 -1.54 -3.80 -39.48
N ASP A 242 -1.46 -3.50 -40.78
CA ASP A 242 -2.65 -3.38 -41.66
C ASP A 242 -3.21 -4.74 -42.08
N GLN A 243 -2.57 -5.84 -41.67
CA GLN A 243 -3.05 -7.20 -41.95
C GLN A 243 -4.20 -7.55 -41.00
N PRO A 244 -5.30 -8.15 -41.47
CA PRO A 244 -6.46 -8.48 -40.65
C PRO A 244 -6.23 -9.72 -39.77
N ASN A 245 -5.14 -9.74 -38.98
CA ASN A 245 -4.75 -10.87 -38.15
C ASN A 245 -5.63 -11.01 -36.91
N ASN A 246 -5.95 -9.89 -36.25
CA ASN A 246 -6.84 -9.82 -35.10
C ASN A 246 -7.82 -8.64 -35.21
N PRO A 247 -8.76 -8.64 -36.18
CA PRO A 247 -9.64 -7.51 -36.40
C PRO A 247 -10.62 -7.27 -35.24
N ALA A 248 -10.79 -6.00 -34.88
CA ALA A 248 -11.76 -5.54 -33.89
C ALA A 248 -12.47 -4.26 -34.34
N VAL A 249 -13.72 -4.11 -33.93
CA VAL A 249 -14.53 -2.91 -34.16
C VAL A 249 -15.22 -2.51 -32.87
N VAL A 250 -15.41 -1.22 -32.67
CA VAL A 250 -16.26 -0.69 -31.60
C VAL A 250 -17.45 0.04 -32.22
N VAL A 251 -18.66 -0.34 -31.78
CA VAL A 251 -19.91 0.26 -32.21
C VAL A 251 -20.61 0.88 -31.02
N THR A 252 -20.98 2.15 -31.12
CA THR A 252 -21.80 2.83 -30.11
C THR A 252 -23.25 2.89 -30.57
N LEU A 253 -24.16 2.51 -29.68
CA LEU A 253 -25.60 2.59 -29.86
C LEU A 253 -26.17 3.69 -28.97
N ARG A 254 -27.06 4.52 -29.53
CA ARG A 254 -27.74 5.60 -28.81
C ARG A 254 -29.23 5.59 -29.12
N GLY A 255 -30.07 5.66 -28.11
CA GLY A 255 -31.52 5.62 -28.30
C GLY A 255 -32.30 5.59 -27.00
N ARG A 256 -33.63 5.51 -27.09
CA ARG A 256 -34.48 5.25 -25.92
C ARG A 256 -34.88 3.78 -25.89
N GLY A 257 -34.79 3.14 -24.73
CA GLY A 257 -35.15 1.74 -24.56
C GLY A 257 -35.28 1.33 -23.11
N VAL A 258 -35.78 0.11 -22.90
CA VAL A 258 -35.80 -0.54 -21.59
C VAL A 258 -34.46 -1.26 -21.41
N PRO A 259 -33.68 -0.96 -20.36
CA PRO A 259 -32.37 -1.55 -20.18
C PRO A 259 -32.48 -3.03 -19.84
N VAL A 260 -31.64 -3.85 -20.46
CA VAL A 260 -31.55 -5.30 -20.18
C VAL A 260 -30.37 -5.54 -19.24
N ALA A 261 -30.46 -6.58 -18.41
CA ALA A 261 -29.32 -7.02 -17.61
C ALA A 261 -28.15 -7.39 -18.55
N ALA A 262 -27.00 -6.74 -18.37
CA ALA A 262 -25.80 -7.06 -19.14
C ALA A 262 -25.41 -8.54 -18.90
N PRO A 263 -25.02 -9.31 -19.93
CA PRO A 263 -24.47 -10.63 -19.73
C PRO A 263 -23.23 -10.52 -18.83
N ALA A 264 -23.07 -11.46 -17.89
CA ALA A 264 -21.93 -11.45 -16.97
C ALA A 264 -20.62 -11.49 -17.75
N ASP A 265 -19.78 -10.47 -17.58
CA ASP A 265 -18.45 -10.40 -18.18
C ASP A 265 -17.62 -11.60 -17.72
N ALA A 266 -17.42 -12.55 -18.64
CA ALA A 266 -16.69 -13.78 -18.37
C ALA A 266 -15.18 -13.64 -18.60
N HIS A 267 -14.58 -12.46 -18.48
CA HIS A 267 -13.11 -12.32 -18.41
C HIS A 267 -12.71 -11.03 -17.69
N GLY A 268 -12.04 -11.19 -16.55
CA GLY A 268 -11.50 -10.10 -15.76
C GLY A 268 -12.42 -9.69 -14.62
N ALA A 269 -12.56 -10.55 -13.61
CA ALA A 269 -12.82 -10.00 -12.28
C ALA A 269 -11.69 -9.01 -12.00
N PRO A 270 -11.97 -7.72 -11.72
CA PRO A 270 -10.95 -6.89 -11.10
C PRO A 270 -10.55 -7.60 -9.82
N ASP A 271 -9.24 -7.79 -9.65
CA ASP A 271 -8.69 -8.23 -8.38
C ASP A 271 -9.28 -7.31 -7.30
N PRO A 272 -9.99 -7.82 -6.27
CA PRO A 272 -10.66 -6.97 -5.27
C PRO A 272 -9.70 -6.09 -4.46
N ALA A 273 -8.40 -6.11 -4.77
CA ALA A 273 -7.35 -5.31 -4.17
C ALA A 273 -6.90 -4.08 -4.99
N GLN A 274 -7.44 -3.80 -6.19
CA GLN A 274 -6.91 -2.71 -7.04
C GLN A 274 -7.87 -1.56 -7.38
N ASP A 275 -9.08 -1.52 -6.82
CA ASP A 275 -10.03 -0.41 -7.06
C ASP A 275 -10.34 0.43 -5.81
N ALA A 276 -9.32 0.65 -4.97
CA ALA A 276 -9.38 1.67 -3.91
C ALA A 276 -9.13 3.10 -4.44
N GLY A 277 -9.03 3.28 -5.76
CA GLY A 277 -8.53 4.49 -6.39
C GLY A 277 -9.51 5.27 -7.27
N ALA A 278 -10.82 5.03 -7.18
CA ALA A 278 -11.85 5.94 -7.71
C ALA A 278 -13.27 5.56 -7.21
N ALA A 279 -13.41 5.25 -5.92
CA ALA A 279 -14.71 4.93 -5.34
C ALA A 279 -15.49 6.21 -5.01
N GLY A 280 -16.70 6.33 -5.54
CA GLY A 280 -17.67 7.33 -5.11
C GLY A 280 -17.81 7.34 -3.58
N ALA A 281 -18.04 8.54 -3.02
CA ALA A 281 -18.15 8.77 -1.59
C ALA A 281 -18.93 7.66 -0.85
N PRO A 282 -18.54 7.29 0.39
CA PRO A 282 -19.23 6.25 1.14
C PRO A 282 -20.72 6.54 1.16
N GLN A 283 -21.53 5.60 0.65
CA GLN A 283 -22.98 5.78 0.46
C GLN A 283 -23.70 6.03 1.80
N ASN A 284 -23.10 5.61 2.91
CA ASN A 284 -23.51 5.90 4.27
C ASN A 284 -22.51 6.87 4.91
N ARG A 285 -22.94 8.07 5.27
CA ARG A 285 -22.05 9.10 5.84
C ARG A 285 -22.77 9.96 6.86
N LEU A 286 -22.10 10.22 7.98
CA LEU A 286 -22.53 11.19 8.99
C LEU A 286 -21.49 12.31 9.04
N THR A 287 -21.93 13.54 8.84
CA THR A 287 -21.12 14.74 9.05
C THR A 287 -21.67 15.47 10.27
N LEU A 288 -20.88 15.54 11.34
CA LEU A 288 -21.12 16.39 12.48
C LEU A 288 -20.55 17.78 12.20
N PHE A 289 -21.27 18.81 12.62
CA PHE A 289 -20.87 20.20 12.52
C PHE A 289 -20.88 20.81 13.91
N ILE A 290 -19.76 21.40 14.32
CA ILE A 290 -19.64 22.11 15.60
C ILE A 290 -19.53 23.61 15.35
N ALA A 291 -20.50 24.36 15.86
CA ALA A 291 -20.52 25.83 15.79
C ALA A 291 -19.60 26.44 16.86
N ASP A 292 -19.23 27.70 16.70
CA ASP A 292 -18.36 28.43 17.64
C ASP A 292 -18.97 28.56 19.05
N ASP A 293 -20.29 28.45 19.16
CA ASP A 293 -21.02 28.42 20.44
C ASP A 293 -21.11 27.01 21.07
N GLY A 294 -20.47 26.01 20.46
CA GLY A 294 -20.44 24.63 20.91
C GLY A 294 -21.65 23.79 20.49
N ARG A 295 -22.65 24.36 19.80
CA ARG A 295 -23.80 23.57 19.32
C ARG A 295 -23.37 22.59 18.23
N ILE A 296 -23.87 21.37 18.34
CA ILE A 296 -23.65 20.31 17.34
C ILE A 296 -24.88 20.18 16.46
N THR A 297 -24.66 20.21 15.15
CA THR A 297 -25.66 19.85 14.15
C THR A 297 -25.12 18.72 13.28
N TYR A 298 -25.99 18.01 12.57
CA TYR A 298 -25.57 16.88 11.75
C TYR A 298 -26.21 16.87 10.37
N GLU A 299 -25.52 16.21 9.46
CA GLU A 299 -26.05 15.71 8.20
C GLU A 299 -25.77 14.20 8.12
N LEU A 300 -26.83 13.41 8.05
CA LEU A 300 -26.79 11.96 7.95
C LEU A 300 -27.32 11.53 6.59
N VAL A 301 -26.54 10.74 5.87
CA VAL A 301 -26.94 10.06 4.64
C VAL A 301 -26.93 8.56 4.92
N SER A 302 -28.07 7.92 4.69
CA SER A 302 -28.25 6.47 4.78
C SER A 302 -28.88 5.94 3.50
N ARG A 303 -28.37 4.80 3.02
CA ARG A 303 -28.97 4.07 1.90
C ARG A 303 -30.44 3.69 2.15
N LYS A 304 -30.80 3.36 3.40
CA LYS A 304 -32.14 2.89 3.76
C LYS A 304 -33.05 4.02 4.22
N ALA A 305 -32.52 4.97 4.99
CA ALA A 305 -33.31 6.02 5.62
C ALA A 305 -33.27 7.36 4.88
N GLY A 306 -32.50 7.47 3.79
CA GLY A 306 -32.32 8.71 3.04
C GLY A 306 -31.43 9.71 3.77
N ARG A 307 -31.62 11.01 3.47
CA ARG A 307 -30.87 12.11 4.07
C ARG A 307 -31.67 12.74 5.22
N SER A 308 -31.02 13.01 6.34
CA SER A 308 -31.59 13.76 7.46
C SER A 308 -30.59 14.79 7.99
N THR A 309 -31.10 15.90 8.51
CA THR A 309 -30.29 16.93 9.17
C THR A 309 -31.00 17.39 10.44
N GLY A 310 -30.24 17.87 11.42
CA GLY A 310 -30.83 18.31 12.69
C GLY A 310 -29.80 18.81 13.69
N ALA A 311 -30.27 19.25 14.85
CA ALA A 311 -29.45 19.49 16.02
C ALA A 311 -29.22 18.17 16.77
N LEU A 312 -28.03 18.02 17.37
CA LEU A 312 -27.66 16.87 18.18
C LEU A 312 -27.40 17.33 19.61
N GLU A 313 -28.11 16.76 20.58
CA GLU A 313 -27.84 16.99 21.99
C GLU A 313 -26.90 15.94 22.56
N LEU A 314 -26.05 16.35 23.51
CA LEU A 314 -25.12 15.44 24.17
C LEU A 314 -25.87 14.31 24.89
N ASN A 315 -25.28 13.13 24.86
CA ASN A 315 -25.79 11.90 25.45
C ASN A 315 -27.16 11.43 24.91
N THR A 316 -27.62 12.00 23.80
CA THR A 316 -28.85 11.57 23.12
C THR A 316 -28.51 10.67 21.94
N PRO A 317 -29.04 9.43 21.87
CA PRO A 317 -28.77 8.52 20.76
C PRO A 317 -29.40 9.01 19.44
N LEU A 318 -28.58 9.04 18.39
CA LEU A 318 -28.97 9.29 17.00
C LEU A 318 -29.03 7.96 16.22
N PRO A 319 -30.21 7.52 15.77
CA PRO A 319 -30.33 6.38 14.87
C PRO A 319 -29.71 6.71 13.51
N THR A 320 -28.68 5.96 13.12
CA THR A 320 -27.93 6.23 11.87
C THR A 320 -28.63 5.71 10.62
N GLY A 321 -29.54 4.74 10.77
CA GLY A 321 -30.12 4.01 9.64
C GLY A 321 -29.10 3.13 8.91
N TRP A 322 -27.90 2.93 9.46
CA TRP A 322 -26.93 1.94 9.02
C TRP A 322 -27.14 0.70 9.88
N ALA A 323 -27.90 -0.28 9.39
CA ALA A 323 -28.39 -1.39 10.23
C ALA A 323 -29.05 -0.88 11.54
N ASP A 324 -28.60 -1.31 12.71
CA ASP A 324 -29.08 -0.90 14.04
C ASP A 324 -28.08 -0.01 14.81
N TRP A 325 -27.11 0.58 14.12
CA TRP A 325 -26.12 1.46 14.75
C TRP A 325 -26.76 2.75 15.28
N GLN A 326 -26.47 3.05 16.55
CA GLN A 326 -26.85 4.31 17.21
C GLN A 326 -25.60 5.07 17.64
N LEU A 327 -25.50 6.33 17.24
CA LEU A 327 -24.39 7.21 17.62
C LEU A 327 -24.79 8.10 18.79
N THR A 328 -23.91 8.25 19.76
CA THR A 328 -24.06 9.17 20.90
C THR A 328 -22.81 10.03 20.98
N VAL A 329 -22.97 11.35 21.03
CA VAL A 329 -21.89 12.26 21.37
C VAL A 329 -21.94 12.53 22.87
N ASP A 330 -20.88 12.21 23.59
CA ASP A 330 -20.82 12.31 25.05
C ASP A 330 -19.92 13.45 25.54
N ARG A 331 -18.89 13.84 24.76
CA ARG A 331 -17.96 14.91 25.14
C ARG A 331 -17.56 15.80 23.96
N THR A 332 -17.24 17.05 24.28
CA THR A 332 -16.73 18.05 23.35
C THR A 332 -15.60 18.84 23.97
N MET A 333 -14.62 19.23 23.15
CA MET A 333 -13.56 20.17 23.52
C MET A 333 -13.56 21.31 22.49
N PRO A 334 -13.86 22.57 22.87
CA PRO A 334 -13.85 23.70 21.92
C PRO A 334 -12.46 23.97 21.35
N HIS A 335 -11.43 23.76 22.17
CA HIS A 335 -10.04 23.99 21.87
C HIS A 335 -9.24 22.75 22.28
N ALA A 336 -8.77 21.97 21.32
CA ALA A 336 -7.96 20.80 21.57
C ALA A 336 -6.70 20.78 20.68
N GLU A 337 -5.60 20.30 21.26
CA GLU A 337 -4.45 19.83 20.50
C GLU A 337 -4.61 18.33 20.19
N HIS A 338 -4.21 17.93 18.99
CA HIS A 338 -4.11 16.51 18.66
C HIS A 338 -3.06 15.87 19.57
N TRP A 339 -3.40 14.72 20.13
CA TRP A 339 -2.47 13.90 20.89
C TRP A 339 -2.83 12.42 20.75
N MET A 340 -1.82 11.57 20.67
CA MET A 340 -1.97 10.13 20.51
C MET A 340 -1.39 9.41 21.72
N ASP A 341 -2.19 8.57 22.35
CA ASP A 341 -1.74 7.66 23.39
C ASP A 341 -1.29 6.35 22.76
N PHE A 342 -0.01 6.05 22.93
CA PHE A 342 0.62 4.85 22.38
C PHE A 342 0.67 3.74 23.41
N ASN A 343 0.14 2.57 23.06
CA ASN A 343 0.12 1.40 23.92
C ASN A 343 0.50 0.13 23.15
N PRO A 344 1.25 -0.79 23.77
CA PRO A 344 1.63 -2.05 23.14
C PRO A 344 0.43 -3.00 23.05
N ILE A 345 0.34 -3.76 21.97
CA ILE A 345 -0.67 -4.80 21.78
C ILE A 345 0.01 -6.16 21.60
N ALA A 346 -0.29 -7.11 22.48
CA ALA A 346 0.30 -8.45 22.43
C ALA A 346 -0.23 -9.32 21.29
N SER A 347 -1.44 -9.04 20.79
CA SER A 347 -2.10 -9.83 19.74
C SER A 347 -2.88 -8.90 18.80
N PRO A 348 -2.20 -8.29 17.81
CA PRO A 348 -2.88 -7.44 16.84
C PRO A 348 -3.89 -8.25 16.02
N ALA A 349 -4.94 -7.58 15.55
CA ALA A 349 -5.91 -8.20 14.65
C ALA A 349 -5.23 -8.66 13.34
N ALA A 350 -5.74 -9.74 12.75
CA ALA A 350 -5.18 -10.27 11.50
C ALA A 350 -5.22 -9.20 10.40
N GLY A 351 -4.05 -8.89 9.81
CA GLY A 351 -3.90 -7.86 8.78
C GLY A 351 -3.67 -6.44 9.31
N ALA A 352 -3.62 -6.22 10.62
CA ALA A 352 -3.27 -4.91 11.18
C ALA A 352 -1.78 -4.60 10.92
N ASN A 353 -1.50 -3.49 10.24
CA ASN A 353 -0.16 -3.00 10.00
C ASN A 353 0.21 -1.98 11.09
N LEU A 354 0.63 -2.47 12.26
CA LEU A 354 1.05 -1.64 13.39
C LEU A 354 2.59 -1.53 13.42
N PRO A 355 3.14 -0.33 13.70
CA PRO A 355 4.58 -0.19 13.90
C PRO A 355 5.02 -0.88 15.19
N ASP A 356 6.28 -1.29 15.24
CA ASP A 356 6.91 -1.61 16.52
C ASP A 356 7.21 -0.32 17.30
N GLY A 357 7.65 -0.46 18.55
CA GLY A 357 7.95 0.69 19.37
C GLY A 357 8.73 0.35 20.62
N ILE A 358 9.23 1.41 21.26
CA ILE A 358 9.99 1.34 22.48
C ILE A 358 9.34 2.16 23.59
N ARG A 359 9.49 1.72 24.82
CA ARG A 359 9.14 2.53 25.99
C ARG A 359 10.39 3.21 26.51
N VAL A 360 10.43 4.52 26.42
CA VAL A 360 11.55 5.34 26.91
C VAL A 360 11.23 5.80 28.33
N ARG A 361 12.23 5.75 29.21
CA ARG A 361 12.22 6.36 30.54
C ARG A 361 13.24 7.49 30.60
N VAL A 362 12.79 8.67 31.03
CA VAL A 362 13.64 9.81 31.32
C VAL A 362 13.53 10.16 32.80
N GLN A 363 14.66 10.23 33.50
CA GLN A 363 14.71 10.58 34.92
C GLN A 363 15.49 11.87 35.12
N GLN A 364 14.88 12.86 35.79
CA GLN A 364 15.48 14.17 36.01
C GLN A 364 14.93 14.79 37.31
N GLU A 365 15.81 15.24 38.20
CA GLU A 365 15.44 15.96 39.44
C GLU A 365 14.33 15.28 40.28
N GLY A 366 14.37 13.94 40.36
CA GLY A 366 13.37 13.14 41.09
C GLY A 366 12.06 12.87 40.33
N SER A 367 11.86 13.50 39.17
CA SER A 367 10.76 13.19 38.25
C SER A 367 11.14 12.05 37.31
N THR A 368 10.21 11.14 37.06
CA THR A 368 10.37 10.06 36.07
C THR A 368 9.23 10.16 35.07
N ILE A 369 9.58 10.22 33.77
CA ILE A 369 8.64 10.19 32.66
C ILE A 369 8.87 8.90 31.90
N GLU A 370 7.79 8.18 31.61
CA GLU A 370 7.82 7.02 30.73
C GLU A 370 6.82 7.19 29.59
N GLN A 371 7.25 6.93 28.36
CA GLN A 371 6.42 7.11 27.18
C GLN A 371 6.73 6.06 26.13
N TRP A 372 5.69 5.48 25.52
CA TRP A 372 5.83 4.67 24.32
C TRP A 372 6.05 5.55 23.09
N ILE A 373 7.02 5.15 22.26
CA ILE A 373 7.42 5.84 21.03
C ILE A 373 7.39 4.80 19.90
N PRO A 374 6.37 4.83 19.03
CA PRO A 374 6.32 3.95 17.87
C PRO A 374 7.34 4.34 16.81
N ALA A 375 7.73 3.38 15.98
CA ALA A 375 8.60 3.64 14.83
C ALA A 375 7.92 4.61 13.86
N GLY A 376 8.68 5.60 13.38
CA GLY A 376 8.20 6.66 12.50
C GLY A 376 7.70 7.91 13.25
N TRP A 377 7.53 7.87 14.57
CA TRP A 377 7.04 8.99 15.35
C TRP A 377 8.16 9.83 15.97
N GLN A 378 7.90 11.13 16.11
CA GLN A 378 8.69 12.05 16.94
C GLN A 378 7.78 12.63 18.04
N ILE A 379 8.19 12.46 19.29
CA ILE A 379 7.43 12.86 20.48
C ILE A 379 8.26 13.82 21.33
N ALA A 380 7.61 14.86 21.84
CA ALA A 380 8.18 15.78 22.81
C ALA A 380 7.90 15.27 24.24
N LEU A 381 8.95 14.91 24.98
CA LEU A 381 8.83 14.53 26.39
C LEU A 381 8.80 15.80 27.25
N PRO A 382 7.84 15.96 28.18
CA PRO A 382 7.65 17.18 28.96
C PRO A 382 8.66 17.30 30.11
N THR A 383 9.94 17.49 29.78
CA THR A 383 11.05 17.70 30.72
C THR A 383 11.36 19.18 30.95
N ALA A 384 12.07 19.49 32.03
CA ALA A 384 12.57 20.82 32.34
C ALA A 384 14.08 20.93 32.04
N PRO A 385 14.63 22.11 31.70
CA PRO A 385 13.96 23.38 31.44
C PRO A 385 13.27 23.43 30.07
N ALA A 386 13.48 22.42 29.21
CA ALA A 386 12.89 22.33 27.89
C ALA A 386 12.51 20.87 27.56
N PRO A 387 11.51 20.65 26.70
CA PRO A 387 11.10 19.31 26.31
C PRO A 387 12.17 18.62 25.46
N ILE A 388 12.50 17.38 25.82
CA ILE A 388 13.39 16.52 25.04
C ILE A 388 12.61 15.93 23.86
N GLN A 389 13.10 16.12 22.64
CA GLN A 389 12.51 15.55 21.44
C GLN A 389 13.10 14.17 21.20
N VAL A 390 12.25 13.17 21.06
CA VAL A 390 12.66 11.78 20.86
C VAL A 390 11.96 11.22 19.62
N ALA A 391 12.70 10.58 18.73
CA ALA A 391 12.16 9.94 17.54
C ALA A 391 12.72 8.53 17.39
N TYR A 392 11.84 7.55 17.19
CA TYR A 392 12.23 6.16 16.96
C TYR A 392 11.93 5.76 15.51
N GLY A 393 12.80 4.97 14.90
CA GLY A 393 12.58 4.42 13.57
C GLY A 393 13.87 4.11 12.85
N TRP A 394 13.80 4.02 11.52
CA TRP A 394 14.94 3.65 10.69
C TRP A 394 16.05 4.69 10.71
N LYS A 395 17.28 4.20 10.84
CA LYS A 395 18.50 4.98 10.80
C LYS A 395 18.68 5.59 9.41
N GLN A 396 19.00 6.88 9.39
CA GLN A 396 19.33 7.59 8.16
C GLN A 396 20.83 7.90 8.11
N GLU A 397 21.50 7.47 7.05
CA GLU A 397 22.91 7.75 6.80
C GLU A 397 23.08 8.69 5.59
N GLN A 398 23.99 9.65 5.71
CA GLN A 398 24.33 10.52 4.58
C GLN A 398 25.41 9.87 3.71
N LEU A 399 25.07 9.56 2.48
CA LEU A 399 26.00 9.06 1.48
C LEU A 399 26.87 10.18 0.90
N PRO A 400 28.08 9.84 0.42
CA PRO A 400 28.93 10.76 -0.34
C PRO A 400 28.49 10.89 -1.82
N ILE A 401 27.36 10.29 -2.17
CA ILE A 401 26.68 10.41 -3.47
C ILE A 401 25.23 10.83 -3.23
N ALA A 402 24.66 11.62 -4.13
CA ALA A 402 23.25 11.97 -4.15
C ALA A 402 22.59 11.41 -5.42
N LEU A 403 21.32 11.02 -5.30
CA LEU A 403 20.51 10.48 -6.38
C LEU A 403 19.35 11.42 -6.69
N GLU A 404 19.03 11.56 -7.97
CA GLU A 404 17.90 12.30 -8.52
C GLU A 404 17.12 11.38 -9.47
N LEU A 405 15.80 11.34 -9.36
CA LEU A 405 14.94 10.60 -10.27
C LEU A 405 14.60 11.49 -11.48
N LEU A 406 15.13 11.13 -12.65
CA LEU A 406 14.84 11.84 -13.89
C LEU A 406 13.55 11.33 -14.53
N ASP A 407 13.36 10.01 -14.53
CA ASP A 407 12.17 9.39 -15.11
C ASP A 407 11.85 8.03 -14.49
N PHE A 408 10.58 7.68 -14.51
CA PHE A 408 10.09 6.38 -14.05
C PHE A 408 9.06 5.84 -15.05
N GLU A 409 9.30 4.62 -15.51
CA GLU A 409 8.48 3.96 -16.54
C GLU A 409 7.94 2.64 -15.98
N VAL A 410 6.64 2.41 -16.16
CA VAL A 410 5.98 1.14 -15.86
C VAL A 410 5.51 0.52 -17.18
N GLN A 411 6.15 -0.56 -17.57
CA GLN A 411 5.67 -1.39 -18.67
C GLN A 411 4.50 -2.23 -18.15
N ARG A 412 3.36 -2.24 -18.83
CA ARG A 412 2.17 -3.04 -18.48
C ARG A 412 2.05 -4.26 -19.39
N ASN A 413 1.39 -5.30 -18.89
CA ASN A 413 1.03 -6.46 -19.69
C ASN A 413 -0.02 -6.07 -20.74
N GLU A 414 0.06 -6.66 -21.93
CA GLU A 414 -0.95 -6.42 -22.96
C GLU A 414 -2.34 -6.86 -22.44
N GLY A 415 -3.34 -5.98 -22.55
CA GLY A 415 -4.72 -6.27 -22.14
C GLY A 415 -4.99 -6.28 -20.63
N SER A 416 -4.02 -5.91 -19.79
CA SER A 416 -4.18 -5.80 -18.34
C SER A 416 -3.41 -4.60 -17.78
N ASP A 417 -3.87 -4.03 -16.68
CA ASP A 417 -3.14 -2.99 -15.96
C ASP A 417 -2.01 -3.53 -15.07
N SER A 418 -1.83 -4.86 -15.06
CA SER A 418 -0.73 -5.52 -14.36
C SER A 418 0.65 -5.08 -14.90
N PRO A 419 1.59 -4.67 -14.04
CA PRO A 419 2.92 -4.27 -14.47
C PRO A 419 3.73 -5.48 -14.95
N ALA A 420 4.30 -5.37 -16.16
CA ALA A 420 5.27 -6.30 -16.75
C ALA A 420 6.71 -5.96 -16.31
N GLY A 421 6.98 -4.70 -15.99
CA GLY A 421 8.29 -4.26 -15.54
C GLY A 421 8.28 -2.79 -15.14
N PHE A 422 9.24 -2.41 -14.30
CA PHE A 422 9.41 -1.03 -13.85
C PHE A 422 10.89 -0.65 -13.97
N LYS A 423 11.14 0.57 -14.44
CA LYS A 423 12.47 1.08 -14.79
C LYS A 423 12.60 2.51 -14.29
N SER A 424 13.68 2.79 -13.57
CA SER A 424 14.02 4.15 -13.15
C SER A 424 15.24 4.66 -13.90
N THR A 425 15.17 5.88 -14.40
CA THR A 425 16.31 6.63 -14.90
C THR A 425 16.77 7.58 -13.80
N VAL A 426 17.98 7.37 -13.29
CA VAL A 426 18.53 8.12 -12.16
C VAL A 426 19.79 8.87 -12.56
N ARG A 427 19.96 10.07 -12.02
CA ARG A 427 21.23 10.79 -12.02
C ARG A 427 21.89 10.66 -10.66
N VAL A 428 23.18 10.36 -10.67
CA VAL A 428 24.01 10.30 -9.48
C VAL A 428 25.01 11.44 -9.54
N THR A 429 25.18 12.16 -8.44
CA THR A 429 26.21 13.20 -8.27
C THR A 429 27.05 12.88 -7.05
N ASP A 430 28.37 13.02 -7.14
CA ASP A 430 29.26 12.92 -5.98
C ASP A 430 29.67 14.30 -5.43
N ARG A 431 30.37 14.28 -4.29
CA ARG A 431 30.88 15.49 -3.64
C ARG A 431 32.01 16.19 -4.40
N ASP A 432 32.66 15.48 -5.32
CA ASP A 432 33.78 15.97 -6.09
C ASP A 432 33.32 16.59 -7.44
N GLY A 433 32.00 16.69 -7.65
CA GLY A 433 31.39 17.26 -8.85
C GLY A 433 31.20 16.27 -10.00
N GLY A 434 31.54 14.99 -9.80
CA GLY A 434 31.27 13.92 -10.74
C GLY A 434 29.77 13.65 -10.84
N SER A 435 29.31 13.36 -12.06
CA SER A 435 27.91 13.05 -12.33
C SER A 435 27.80 11.95 -13.38
N ALA A 436 26.83 11.04 -13.19
CA ALA A 436 26.49 10.03 -14.17
C ALA A 436 24.99 9.81 -14.20
N THR A 437 24.44 9.53 -15.39
CA THR A 437 23.05 9.14 -15.57
C THR A 437 23.00 7.69 -16.00
N GLY A 438 22.09 6.92 -15.41
CA GLY A 438 21.93 5.51 -15.73
C GLY A 438 20.53 5.02 -15.44
N GLN A 439 20.26 3.79 -15.87
CA GLN A 439 18.97 3.14 -15.69
C GLN A 439 19.13 1.94 -14.75
N CYS A 440 18.16 1.76 -13.86
CA CYS A 440 18.05 0.57 -13.03
C CYS A 440 16.65 -0.04 -13.20
N TRP A 441 16.62 -1.36 -13.40
CA TRP A 441 15.39 -2.16 -13.53
C TRP A 441 15.63 -3.57 -13.01
N MET A 442 14.64 -4.45 -13.15
CA MET A 442 14.68 -5.81 -12.61
C MET A 442 15.96 -6.55 -13.03
N ASN A 443 16.72 -6.98 -12.01
CA ASN A 443 18.02 -7.67 -12.13
C ASN A 443 19.13 -6.90 -12.87
N ASN A 444 18.95 -5.60 -13.12
CA ASN A 444 19.89 -4.77 -13.86
C ASN A 444 20.20 -3.50 -13.04
N PRO A 445 21.19 -3.59 -12.13
CA PRO A 445 21.57 -2.47 -11.29
C PRO A 445 22.41 -1.45 -12.05
N PHE A 446 22.16 -0.16 -11.80
CA PHE A 446 23.07 0.91 -12.19
C PHE A 446 24.26 0.95 -11.22
N SER A 447 25.47 1.17 -11.72
CA SER A 447 26.70 1.12 -10.92
C SER A 447 27.48 2.43 -11.02
N TYR A 448 27.75 3.05 -9.88
CA TYR A 448 28.54 4.29 -9.80
C TYR A 448 29.54 4.28 -8.64
N PRO A 449 30.81 4.66 -8.84
CA PRO A 449 31.47 4.85 -10.12
C PRO A 449 31.70 3.50 -10.84
N GLY A 450 31.55 3.49 -12.17
CA GLY A 450 31.61 2.28 -13.01
C GLY A 450 32.99 1.71 -13.30
N VAL A 451 34.02 2.05 -12.52
CA VAL A 451 35.40 1.62 -12.78
C VAL A 451 35.58 0.15 -12.38
N TRP A 452 36.06 -0.70 -13.29
CA TRP A 452 36.08 -2.16 -13.14
C TRP A 452 36.70 -2.66 -11.82
N TRP A 453 37.82 -2.06 -11.38
CA TRP A 453 38.50 -2.46 -10.15
C TRP A 453 37.68 -2.13 -8.89
N ARG A 454 36.88 -1.05 -8.92
CA ARG A 454 35.96 -0.68 -7.83
C ARG A 454 34.78 -1.64 -7.77
N THR A 455 34.30 -2.08 -8.93
CA THR A 455 33.23 -3.07 -9.02
C THR A 455 33.68 -4.41 -8.43
N TRP A 456 34.87 -4.89 -8.79
CA TRP A 456 35.42 -6.16 -8.28
C TRP A 456 35.83 -6.11 -6.81
N SER A 457 36.25 -4.94 -6.30
CA SER A 457 36.53 -4.74 -4.87
C SER A 457 35.29 -4.40 -4.04
N GLY A 458 34.13 -4.21 -4.67
CA GLY A 458 32.88 -3.82 -4.01
C GLY A 458 32.84 -2.41 -3.44
N LEU A 459 33.70 -1.52 -3.96
CA LEU A 459 33.73 -0.11 -3.63
C LEU A 459 32.73 0.74 -4.43
N THR A 460 32.09 0.16 -5.44
CA THR A 460 31.05 0.78 -6.27
C THR A 460 29.70 0.72 -5.57
N TYR A 461 28.90 1.78 -5.70
CA TYR A 461 27.49 1.78 -5.33
C TYR A 461 26.69 1.12 -6.43
N LYS A 462 26.03 0.00 -6.12
CA LYS A 462 25.04 -0.63 -6.97
C LYS A 462 23.65 -0.12 -6.58
N MET A 463 22.91 0.35 -7.57
CA MET A 463 21.59 0.94 -7.43
C MET A 463 20.60 0.03 -8.14
N SER A 464 19.77 -0.64 -7.36
CA SER A 464 18.76 -1.57 -7.85
C SER A 464 17.39 -0.97 -7.64
N GLN A 465 16.49 -1.20 -8.59
CA GLN A 465 15.09 -0.84 -8.43
C GLN A 465 14.44 -1.74 -7.38
N ALA A 466 13.90 -1.16 -6.30
CA ALA A 466 13.41 -1.91 -5.14
C ALA A 466 11.88 -1.91 -5.03
N SER A 467 11.25 -0.75 -5.19
CA SER A 467 9.78 -0.60 -5.08
C SER A 467 9.32 0.67 -5.79
N TRP A 468 8.02 0.83 -5.98
CA TRP A 468 7.38 2.00 -6.59
C TRP A 468 5.97 2.19 -6.01
N ASN A 469 5.37 3.36 -6.23
CA ASN A 469 4.01 3.64 -5.77
C ASN A 469 3.00 3.53 -6.94
N PRO A 470 2.07 2.56 -6.93
CA PRO A 470 0.97 2.43 -7.89
C PRO A 470 0.16 3.68 -8.16
N GLU A 471 -0.05 4.49 -7.13
CA GLU A 471 -0.86 5.70 -7.17
C GLU A 471 -0.05 6.93 -7.60
N ASN A 472 1.28 6.84 -7.56
CA ASN A 472 2.19 7.94 -7.90
C ASN A 472 3.37 7.45 -8.76
N LEU A 473 3.19 7.52 -10.08
CA LEU A 473 4.26 7.23 -11.06
C LEU A 473 5.43 8.22 -11.01
N GLY A 474 5.34 9.28 -10.21
CA GLY A 474 6.46 10.16 -9.89
C GLY A 474 7.38 9.63 -8.78
N GLN A 475 7.04 8.50 -8.13
CA GLN A 475 7.76 7.99 -6.96
C GLN A 475 8.43 6.63 -7.25
N SER A 476 9.71 6.52 -6.93
CA SER A 476 10.47 5.28 -7.05
C SER A 476 11.41 5.07 -5.86
N THR A 477 11.53 3.82 -5.40
CA THR A 477 12.44 3.44 -4.31
C THR A 477 13.61 2.65 -4.88
N ILE A 478 14.82 3.15 -4.64
CA ILE A 478 16.08 2.59 -5.11
C ILE A 478 16.84 1.98 -3.92
N GLN A 479 17.20 0.70 -4.03
CA GLN A 479 18.13 0.07 -3.08
C GLN A 479 19.57 0.41 -3.48
N ILE A 480 20.36 0.81 -2.50
CA ILE A 480 21.79 1.09 -2.66
C ILE A 480 22.58 0.02 -1.90
N LEU A 481 23.54 -0.60 -2.57
CA LEU A 481 24.47 -1.55 -1.99
C LEU A 481 25.91 -1.15 -2.30
N ARG A 482 26.75 -1.13 -1.28
CA ARG A 482 28.21 -1.01 -1.37
C ARG A 482 28.85 -1.94 -0.35
N ASP A 483 29.58 -2.94 -0.83
CA ASP A 483 30.17 -3.99 0.00
C ASP A 483 31.68 -4.14 -0.26
N PRO A 484 32.54 -3.39 0.44
CA PRO A 484 33.99 -3.52 0.31
C PRO A 484 34.55 -4.88 0.76
N GLY A 485 33.72 -5.74 1.38
CA GLY A 485 34.07 -7.08 1.80
C GLY A 485 34.03 -8.11 0.66
N TRP A 486 33.59 -7.73 -0.55
CA TRP A 486 33.49 -8.68 -1.67
C TRP A 486 34.80 -9.37 -1.99
N LEU A 487 35.93 -8.68 -1.94
CA LEU A 487 37.23 -9.30 -2.21
C LEU A 487 37.51 -10.46 -1.26
N LEU A 488 37.17 -10.31 0.03
CA LEU A 488 37.34 -11.36 1.03
C LEU A 488 36.40 -12.54 0.76
N LYS A 489 35.17 -12.28 0.32
CA LYS A 489 34.20 -13.30 -0.09
C LYS A 489 34.70 -14.11 -1.30
N TRP A 490 35.31 -13.43 -2.29
CA TRP A 490 35.94 -14.09 -3.44
C TRP A 490 37.13 -14.95 -3.04
N ILE A 491 38.02 -14.44 -2.18
CA ILE A 491 39.16 -15.21 -1.66
C ILE A 491 38.68 -16.44 -0.89
N GLY A 492 37.71 -16.30 0.00
CA GLY A 492 37.13 -17.43 0.75
C GLY A 492 36.52 -18.48 -0.18
N SER A 493 35.76 -18.05 -1.19
CA SER A 493 35.16 -18.94 -2.19
C SER A 493 36.25 -19.68 -2.99
N LEU A 494 37.29 -18.96 -3.41
CA LEU A 494 38.45 -19.55 -4.10
C LEU A 494 39.16 -20.58 -3.20
N LEU A 495 39.34 -20.30 -1.91
CA LEU A 495 39.95 -21.24 -0.96
C LEU A 495 39.12 -22.52 -0.81
N ILE A 496 37.79 -22.41 -0.78
CA ILE A 496 36.88 -23.57 -0.73
C ILE A 496 37.01 -24.39 -2.03
N CYS A 497 36.89 -23.76 -3.20
CA CYS A 497 37.08 -24.43 -4.49
C CYS A 497 38.46 -25.10 -4.59
N THR A 498 39.50 -24.40 -4.14
CA THR A 498 40.88 -24.93 -4.11
C THR A 498 40.97 -26.14 -3.19
N GLY A 499 40.43 -26.07 -1.97
CA GLY A 499 40.46 -27.18 -1.01
C GLY A 499 39.75 -28.43 -1.55
N ILE A 500 38.59 -28.26 -2.19
CA ILE A 500 37.87 -29.34 -2.86
C ILE A 500 38.72 -29.92 -4.00
N PHE A 501 39.29 -29.07 -4.86
CA PHE A 501 40.16 -29.50 -5.94
C PHE A 501 41.37 -30.31 -5.42
N MET A 502 42.00 -29.85 -4.34
CA MET A 502 43.11 -30.55 -3.70
C MET A 502 42.69 -31.93 -3.15
N LEU A 503 41.54 -32.01 -2.50
CA LEU A 503 41.03 -33.26 -1.94
C LEU A 503 40.80 -34.33 -3.03
N PHE A 504 40.23 -33.94 -4.18
CA PHE A 504 39.85 -34.89 -5.22
C PHE A 504 40.96 -35.17 -6.24
N TYR A 505 41.80 -34.19 -6.58
CA TYR A 505 42.74 -34.31 -7.71
C TYR A 505 44.21 -34.41 -7.30
N LEU A 506 44.58 -33.99 -6.09
CA LEU A 506 45.97 -34.08 -5.61
C LEU A 506 46.19 -35.36 -4.78
N LYS A 507 47.00 -36.27 -5.34
CA LYS A 507 47.31 -37.60 -4.78
C LYS A 507 47.80 -37.57 -3.32
N GLY A 508 48.47 -36.49 -2.90
CA GLY A 508 49.01 -36.33 -1.54
C GLY A 508 47.97 -35.96 -0.46
N PHE A 509 46.75 -35.56 -0.84
CA PHE A 509 45.68 -35.19 0.09
C PHE A 509 44.56 -36.24 0.18
N ARG A 510 44.66 -37.33 -0.61
CA ARG A 510 43.76 -38.48 -0.49
C ARG A 510 44.17 -39.30 0.74
N ARG A 511 43.32 -39.37 1.77
CA ARG A 511 43.55 -40.25 2.93
C ARG A 511 43.73 -41.69 2.43
N PRO A 512 44.79 -42.42 2.84
CA PRO A 512 44.90 -43.84 2.57
C PRO A 512 43.70 -44.56 3.21
N SER A 513 42.98 -45.36 2.42
CA SER A 513 41.91 -46.22 2.94
C SER A 513 42.53 -47.25 3.87
N ALA A 514 42.35 -47.10 5.19
CA ALA A 514 42.68 -48.15 6.14
C ALA A 514 41.70 -49.31 5.91
N GLY A 515 42.19 -50.39 5.30
CA GLY A 515 41.45 -51.65 5.15
C GLY A 515 41.22 -52.30 6.51
N SER A 516 39.98 -52.75 6.75
CA SER A 516 39.55 -53.50 7.93
C SER A 516 40.26 -54.85 8.06
N PRO A 517 40.29 -55.42 9.27
CA PRO A 517 39.45 -56.60 9.46
C PRO A 517 38.70 -56.60 10.81
N THR A 518 37.41 -56.93 10.77
CA THR A 518 36.67 -57.44 11.93
C THR A 518 36.11 -58.79 11.52
N ALA A 519 36.58 -59.87 12.14
CA ALA A 519 36.07 -61.21 11.96
C ALA A 519 35.59 -61.78 13.30
N ALA A 520 34.30 -62.15 13.31
CA ALA A 520 33.63 -63.24 14.03
C ALA A 520 33.64 -63.23 15.58
N ALA A 521 32.49 -62.98 16.23
CA ALA A 521 31.40 -63.93 16.56
C ALA A 521 31.62 -64.59 17.94
N SER A 522 30.71 -64.45 18.90
CA SER A 522 29.62 -65.43 19.05
C SER A 522 28.42 -64.92 19.88
N ALA A 523 27.29 -65.57 19.64
CA ALA A 523 25.89 -65.19 19.90
C ALA A 523 25.32 -65.69 21.27
N PRO A 524 24.03 -65.36 21.63
CA PRO A 524 23.42 -65.48 22.98
C PRO A 524 22.39 -66.65 23.10
N PRO A 525 21.32 -66.63 23.96
CA PRO A 525 21.26 -67.09 25.37
C PRO A 525 20.13 -68.13 25.68
N ALA A 526 20.12 -68.70 26.91
CA ALA A 526 18.98 -69.33 27.63
C ALA A 526 19.42 -69.66 29.09
N GLU A 527 18.64 -69.91 30.14
CA GLU A 527 17.34 -69.49 30.69
C GLU A 527 17.11 -70.37 31.97
N LYS A 528 16.75 -69.77 33.12
CA LYS A 528 15.96 -70.34 34.28
C LYS A 528 16.48 -71.44 35.26
N ARG A 529 16.37 -71.06 36.56
CA ARG A 529 15.57 -71.62 37.69
C ARG A 529 16.29 -72.25 38.93
N ALA A 530 15.91 -71.68 40.09
CA ALA A 530 15.52 -72.31 41.39
C ALA A 530 16.57 -73.14 42.18
N LEU A 531 17.02 -72.70 43.37
CA LEU A 531 16.46 -72.83 44.75
C LEU A 531 16.91 -74.11 45.52
N ALA A 532 17.61 -73.85 46.63
CA ALA A 532 17.65 -74.55 47.95
C ALA A 532 18.16 -76.01 48.10
N GLU A 533 19.22 -76.19 48.91
CA GLU A 533 19.32 -76.98 50.17
C GLU A 533 20.79 -76.89 50.67
N VAL A 534 21.12 -76.36 51.85
CA VAL A 534 21.01 -76.88 53.24
C VAL A 534 21.95 -78.05 53.57
N ALA A 535 22.67 -77.84 54.68
CA ALA A 535 23.37 -78.77 55.59
C ALA A 535 24.74 -79.34 55.17
N SER A 536 25.80 -78.79 55.78
CA SER A 536 26.38 -79.35 57.03
C SER A 536 27.30 -78.33 57.69
#